data_AF-A0A2R6LFL5-F1
#
_entry.id   AF-A0A2R6LFL5-F1
#
_cell.length_a   1.000
_cell.length_b   1.000
_cell.length_c   1.000
_cell.angle_alpha   90.00
_cell.angle_beta   90.00
_cell.angle_gamma   90.00
#
_symmetry.space_group_name_H-M   'P 1'
#
loop_
_entity.id
_entity.type
_entity.pdbx_description
1 polymer ?
#
loop_
_entity_poly.entity_id
_entity_poly.type
_entity_poly.pdbx_seq_one_letter_code
_entity_poly.pdbx_strand_id
1 'polypeptide(L)'
;MGADDTRRDLLVAVGVGVCGGLAGCVGGEDDAADLPFEREVDPSRTYLRTQSDDAGDARSVDLSSLGVDPGLTVRLERLGSFTGSSSDGTGMTGVFSGSSELAADVRERVIDAVDAGEDYETAATFEGNAETDVPEDFLIADNENERTSTTVTVPEGATHLFLAAVDNFYQDNEQGDPPFTLRIESA
;
A
#
# COMPACT_ATOMS: atom_id res chain seq x y z
N MET A 1 60.33 2.09 33.59
CA MET A 1 59.66 0.87 34.10
C MET A 1 59.08 1.28 35.45
N GLY A 2 57.82 1.71 35.58
CA GLY A 2 56.59 1.25 34.93
C GLY A 2 56.01 0.10 35.76
N ALA A 3 54.75 0.08 36.22
CA ALA A 3 53.60 0.96 35.95
C ALA A 3 53.41 2.04 37.07
N ASP A 4 52.30 2.76 37.30
CA ASP A 4 50.88 2.37 37.25
C ASP A 4 49.90 3.47 36.83
N ASP A 5 48.76 3.01 36.31
CA ASP A 5 47.57 3.76 35.88
C ASP A 5 46.32 2.94 36.33
N THR A 6 45.14 3.46 36.63
CA THR A 6 44.53 4.76 36.32
C THR A 6 43.85 5.38 37.55
N ARG A 7 43.58 6.69 37.54
CA ARG A 7 42.54 7.28 38.39
C ARG A 7 41.54 8.12 37.59
N ARG A 8 40.34 7.53 37.44
CA ARG A 8 38.98 8.11 37.55
C ARG A 8 38.70 9.56 37.13
N ASP A 9 37.58 9.67 36.40
CA ASP A 9 36.66 10.82 36.24
C ASP A 9 37.24 12.02 35.44
N LEU A 10 36.56 12.59 34.44
CA LEU A 10 35.25 13.25 34.55
C LEU A 10 34.65 13.57 33.14
N LEU A 11 33.33 13.67 33.03
CA LEU A 11 32.64 14.30 31.90
C LEU A 11 32.99 15.80 31.78
N VAL A 12 32.91 16.38 30.57
CA VAL A 12 32.13 17.60 30.22
C VAL A 12 32.42 18.00 28.78
N ALA A 13 31.36 18.26 28.00
CA ALA A 13 31.46 18.79 26.64
C ALA A 13 31.31 20.32 26.62
N VAL A 14 32.20 21.02 25.91
CA VAL A 14 31.94 22.35 25.33
C VAL A 14 32.76 22.49 24.04
N GLY A 15 32.09 22.79 22.92
CA GLY A 15 32.72 22.90 21.61
C GLY A 15 31.85 23.67 20.61
N VAL A 16 31.42 24.88 20.98
CA VAL A 16 30.57 25.73 20.14
C VAL A 16 31.35 26.26 18.94
N GLY A 17 30.94 25.91 17.72
CA GLY A 17 31.36 26.53 16.46
C GLY A 17 30.16 27.14 15.74
N VAL A 18 30.09 28.47 15.66
CA VAL A 18 28.96 29.21 15.06
C VAL A 18 29.15 29.41 13.55
N CYS A 19 28.02 29.44 12.84
CA CYS A 19 27.81 29.50 11.39
C CYS A 19 28.69 30.47 10.57
N GLY A 20 28.94 30.10 9.30
CA GLY A 20 29.77 30.85 8.36
C GLY A 20 29.40 30.80 6.86
N GLY A 21 28.17 30.44 6.48
CA GLY A 21 27.54 30.89 5.22
C GLY A 21 27.77 30.14 3.88
N LEU A 22 26.65 30.00 3.15
CA LEU A 22 26.47 29.93 1.68
C LEU A 22 26.61 28.58 0.94
N ALA A 23 25.42 27.97 0.73
CA ALA A 23 24.91 27.39 -0.52
C ALA A 23 25.47 26.07 -1.08
N GLY A 24 24.59 25.06 -1.13
CA GLY A 24 24.45 24.20 -2.32
C GLY A 24 24.54 22.68 -2.10
N CYS A 25 23.38 22.02 -1.98
CA CYS A 25 23.16 20.58 -2.27
C CYS A 25 23.93 19.57 -1.36
N VAL A 26 23.57 18.29 -1.25
CA VAL A 26 22.35 17.49 -1.48
C VAL A 26 22.51 16.26 -0.57
N GLY A 27 21.41 15.62 -0.16
CA GLY A 27 21.44 14.44 0.71
C GLY A 27 20.73 14.69 2.04
N GLY A 28 19.41 14.91 1.97
CA GLY A 28 18.59 14.14 2.89
C GLY A 28 18.72 12.71 2.41
N GLU A 29 19.12 11.80 3.29
CA GLU A 29 19.04 10.38 3.00
C GLU A 29 17.56 10.09 2.74
N ASP A 30 17.23 9.59 1.54
CA ASP A 30 15.86 9.22 1.21
C ASP A 30 15.43 8.16 2.23
N ASP A 31 14.47 8.49 3.10
CA ASP A 31 13.79 7.56 4.00
C ASP A 31 12.92 6.61 3.15
N ALA A 32 13.56 5.75 2.36
CA ALA A 32 12.95 4.58 1.75
C ALA A 32 12.41 3.72 2.90
N ALA A 33 11.11 3.46 2.89
CA ALA A 33 10.48 2.76 4.01
C ALA A 33 10.75 1.26 3.88
N ASP A 34 11.79 0.79 4.56
CA ASP A 34 12.12 -0.63 4.71
C ASP A 34 10.89 -1.44 5.18
N LEU A 35 10.78 -2.67 4.70
CA LEU A 35 9.75 -3.61 5.13
C LEU A 35 9.96 -4.04 6.60
N PRO A 36 8.88 -4.25 7.40
CA PRO A 36 7.49 -4.22 7.00
C PRO A 36 6.91 -2.80 6.89
N PHE A 37 6.20 -2.55 5.80
CA PHE A 37 5.47 -1.32 5.54
C PHE A 37 3.99 -1.50 5.89
N GLU A 38 3.40 -0.55 6.62
CA GLU A 38 1.97 -0.56 6.97
C GLU A 38 1.32 0.78 6.57
N ARG A 39 0.15 0.72 5.94
CA ARG A 39 -0.60 1.89 5.47
C ARG A 39 -2.11 1.67 5.53
N GLU A 40 -2.83 2.58 6.18
CA GLU A 40 -4.29 2.65 6.12
C GLU A 40 -4.76 2.76 4.66
N VAL A 41 -5.71 1.91 4.28
CA VAL A 41 -6.39 1.93 2.99
C VAL A 41 -7.76 2.54 3.23
N ASP A 42 -8.08 3.62 2.53
CA ASP A 42 -9.38 4.29 2.59
C ASP A 42 -10.41 3.42 1.83
N PRO A 43 -11.37 2.76 2.51
CA PRO A 43 -12.26 1.78 1.89
C PRO A 43 -13.34 2.43 1.02
N SER A 44 -13.49 3.76 1.06
CA SER A 44 -14.35 4.53 0.15
C SER A 44 -13.70 4.79 -1.23
N ARG A 45 -12.50 4.25 -1.45
CA ARG A 45 -11.71 4.43 -2.66
C ARG A 45 -11.44 3.12 -3.38
N THR A 46 -11.51 3.17 -4.70
CA THR A 46 -11.29 1.99 -5.55
C THR A 46 -10.55 2.33 -6.84
N TYR A 47 -9.87 1.33 -7.39
CA TYR A 47 -9.38 1.35 -8.76
C TYR A 47 -10.39 0.73 -9.74
N LEU A 48 -11.40 0.01 -9.25
CA LEU A 48 -12.47 -0.55 -10.08
C LEU A 48 -13.34 0.55 -10.67
N ARG A 49 -14.08 0.20 -11.72
CA ARG A 49 -15.15 1.05 -12.24
C ARG A 49 -16.28 1.17 -11.23
N THR A 50 -16.76 2.40 -11.02
CA THR A 50 -18.00 2.67 -10.28
C THR A 50 -19.09 3.16 -11.23
N GLN A 51 -20.33 3.21 -10.75
CA GLN A 51 -21.49 3.61 -11.54
C GLN A 51 -22.54 4.23 -10.61
N SER A 52 -22.79 5.53 -10.72
CA SER A 52 -23.72 6.25 -9.82
C SER A 52 -23.35 6.16 -8.33
N ASP A 53 -22.05 6.17 -8.05
CA ASP A 53 -21.42 5.98 -6.75
C ASP A 53 -20.26 6.99 -6.65
N ASP A 54 -20.28 7.86 -5.63
CA ASP A 54 -19.36 8.99 -5.43
C ASP A 54 -17.98 8.56 -4.86
N ALA A 55 -17.59 7.30 -5.05
CA ALA A 55 -16.30 6.73 -4.68
C ALA A 55 -15.09 7.56 -5.14
N GLY A 56 -14.03 7.57 -4.32
CA GLY A 56 -12.77 8.22 -4.69
C GLY A 56 -11.80 7.29 -5.43
N ASP A 57 -10.81 7.89 -6.10
CA ASP A 57 -9.72 7.12 -6.71
C ASP A 57 -8.81 6.49 -5.65
N ALA A 58 -8.53 5.19 -5.81
CA ALA A 58 -7.54 4.47 -5.00
C ALA A 58 -6.16 5.12 -5.07
N ARG A 59 -5.46 5.13 -3.93
CA ARG A 59 -4.07 5.64 -3.86
C ARG A 59 -3.10 4.49 -4.07
N SER A 60 -2.31 4.55 -5.13
CA SER A 60 -1.21 3.61 -5.36
C SER A 60 -0.19 3.63 -4.22
N VAL A 61 0.50 2.50 -4.02
CA VAL A 61 1.77 2.40 -3.29
C VAL A 61 2.89 2.47 -4.33
N ASP A 62 3.87 3.37 -4.17
CA ASP A 62 5.12 3.34 -4.95
C ASP A 62 6.02 2.23 -4.38
N LEU A 63 6.22 1.15 -5.13
CA LEU A 63 6.99 -0.01 -4.67
C LEU A 63 8.48 0.30 -4.56
N SER A 64 9.00 1.16 -5.42
CA SER A 64 10.42 1.54 -5.42
C SER A 64 10.78 2.34 -4.16
N SER A 65 9.84 3.14 -3.64
CA SER A 65 9.98 3.85 -2.35
C SER A 65 10.09 2.93 -1.13
N LEU A 66 9.74 1.64 -1.28
CA LEU A 66 9.81 0.60 -0.25
C LEU A 66 10.97 -0.39 -0.45
N GLY A 67 11.82 -0.19 -1.46
CA GLY A 67 12.83 -1.17 -1.87
C GLY A 67 12.23 -2.46 -2.45
N VAL A 68 10.99 -2.42 -2.94
CA VAL A 68 10.26 -3.56 -3.50
C VAL A 68 10.44 -3.58 -5.02
N ASP A 69 11.51 -4.24 -5.46
CA ASP A 69 11.83 -4.41 -6.89
C ASP A 69 11.08 -5.60 -7.53
N PRO A 70 10.84 -5.57 -8.86
CA PRO A 70 10.38 -6.73 -9.62
C PRO A 70 11.23 -7.99 -9.37
N GLY A 71 10.56 -9.12 -9.21
CA GLY A 71 11.15 -10.40 -8.85
C GLY A 71 11.31 -10.64 -7.34
N LEU A 72 11.09 -9.62 -6.49
CA LEU A 72 10.95 -9.82 -5.04
C LEU A 72 9.62 -10.51 -4.74
N THR A 73 9.62 -11.50 -3.85
CA THR A 73 8.39 -12.08 -3.29
C THR A 73 8.02 -11.36 -2.01
N VAL A 74 6.80 -10.81 -1.98
CA VAL A 74 6.23 -10.10 -0.84
C VAL A 74 4.98 -10.81 -0.34
N ARG A 75 4.75 -10.75 0.97
CA ARG A 75 3.47 -11.06 1.60
C ARG A 75 2.69 -9.76 1.76
N LEU A 76 1.47 -9.77 1.22
CA LEU A 76 0.49 -8.70 1.33
C LEU A 76 -0.57 -9.17 2.33
N GLU A 77 -0.74 -8.46 3.44
CA GLU A 77 -1.70 -8.80 4.50
C GLU A 77 -2.67 -7.65 4.74
N ARG A 78 -3.96 -7.96 4.80
CA ARG A 78 -4.98 -7.03 5.26
C ARG A 78 -5.09 -7.12 6.78
N LEU A 79 -4.92 -5.99 7.43
CA LEU A 79 -5.18 -5.78 8.85
C LEU A 79 -6.47 -4.95 9.02
N GLY A 80 -7.16 -5.15 10.13
CA GLY A 80 -8.41 -4.45 10.44
C GLY A 80 -9.59 -4.79 9.53
N SER A 81 -10.58 -3.90 9.53
CA SER A 81 -11.84 -4.01 8.78
C SER A 81 -12.32 -2.65 8.28
N PHE A 82 -13.28 -2.67 7.37
CA PHE A 82 -14.12 -1.54 7.02
C PHE A 82 -15.57 -1.83 7.38
N THR A 83 -16.42 -0.81 7.37
CA THR A 83 -17.88 -0.98 7.48
C THR A 83 -18.53 -0.43 6.22
N GLY A 84 -19.48 -1.15 5.66
CA GLY A 84 -20.28 -0.70 4.53
C GLY A 84 -21.73 -1.15 4.70
N SER A 85 -22.37 -1.58 3.61
CA SER A 85 -23.68 -2.22 3.64
C SER A 85 -23.72 -3.49 4.52
N SER A 86 -22.58 -4.17 4.70
CA SER A 86 -22.35 -5.16 5.77
C SER A 86 -21.53 -4.55 6.91
N SER A 87 -21.89 -4.90 8.15
CA SER A 87 -21.03 -4.67 9.30
C SER A 87 -19.80 -5.59 9.23
N ASP A 88 -18.61 -5.00 9.28
CA ASP A 88 -17.30 -5.67 9.34
C ASP A 88 -16.84 -6.35 8.02
N GLY A 89 -16.82 -5.57 6.93
CA GLY A 89 -16.14 -5.94 5.68
C GLY A 89 -14.63 -6.09 5.87
N THR A 90 -14.02 -7.08 5.22
CA THR A 90 -12.60 -7.45 5.44
C THR A 90 -11.83 -7.88 4.19
N GLY A 91 -12.52 -8.02 3.06
CA GLY A 91 -11.91 -8.41 1.80
C GLY A 91 -11.10 -7.26 1.18
N MET A 92 -9.96 -7.60 0.61
CA MET A 92 -9.03 -6.69 -0.06
C MET A 92 -8.58 -7.29 -1.38
N THR A 93 -8.69 -6.53 -2.46
CA THR A 93 -8.07 -6.84 -3.76
C THR A 93 -6.87 -5.94 -3.99
N GLY A 94 -5.96 -6.38 -4.86
CA GLY A 94 -4.86 -5.56 -5.35
C GLY A 94 -4.57 -5.82 -6.82
N VAL A 95 -3.91 -4.86 -7.45
CA VAL A 95 -3.47 -4.94 -8.86
C VAL A 95 -2.17 -4.17 -9.02
N PHE A 96 -1.19 -4.80 -9.67
CA PHE A 96 0.08 -4.14 -9.96
C PHE A 96 -0.06 -3.29 -11.22
N SER A 97 0.76 -2.23 -11.31
CA SER A 97 0.74 -1.31 -12.44
C SER A 97 2.11 -0.70 -12.70
N GLY A 98 2.41 -0.38 -13.95
CA GLY A 98 3.55 0.44 -14.34
C GLY A 98 3.36 1.95 -14.12
N SER A 99 2.18 2.39 -13.68
CA SER A 99 1.72 3.78 -13.63
C SER A 99 1.07 4.17 -12.29
N SER A 100 1.14 5.45 -11.93
CA SER A 100 0.41 6.03 -10.79
C SER A 100 -1.04 6.40 -11.12
N GLU A 101 -1.43 6.31 -12.40
CA GLU A 101 -2.63 6.95 -12.93
C GLU A 101 -3.81 5.97 -13.11
N LEU A 102 -5.02 6.46 -12.83
CA LEU A 102 -6.27 5.77 -13.14
C LEU A 102 -7.04 6.54 -14.22
N ALA A 103 -7.59 5.82 -15.20
CA ALA A 103 -8.54 6.37 -16.16
C ALA A 103 -9.93 6.53 -15.52
N ALA A 104 -10.65 7.57 -15.93
CA ALA A 104 -12.04 7.81 -15.54
C ALA A 104 -13.02 7.07 -16.47
N ASP A 105 -14.16 6.64 -15.91
CA ASP A 105 -15.35 6.16 -16.64
C ASP A 105 -15.17 4.99 -17.64
N VAL A 106 -14.10 4.21 -17.50
CA VAL A 106 -13.85 2.96 -18.26
C VAL A 106 -13.89 1.73 -17.34
N ARG A 107 -13.95 0.51 -17.90
CA ARG A 107 -13.88 -0.76 -17.13
C ARG A 107 -12.47 -0.94 -16.56
N GLU A 108 -11.50 -1.14 -17.45
CA GLU A 108 -10.08 -1.24 -17.14
C GLU A 108 -9.51 0.16 -16.83
N ARG A 109 -9.67 0.61 -15.58
CA ARG A 109 -9.19 1.95 -15.17
C ARG A 109 -7.70 2.00 -14.88
N VAL A 110 -7.10 0.88 -14.52
CA VAL A 110 -5.68 0.79 -14.14
C VAL A 110 -4.82 0.91 -15.40
N ILE A 111 -4.14 2.04 -15.55
CA ILE A 111 -3.23 2.25 -16.69
C ILE A 111 -2.00 1.38 -16.49
N ASP A 112 -1.53 0.73 -17.56
CA ASP A 112 -0.39 -0.20 -17.54
C ASP A 112 -0.51 -1.26 -16.42
N ALA A 113 -1.70 -1.84 -16.25
CA ALA A 113 -1.93 -2.98 -15.34
C ALA A 113 -0.99 -4.15 -15.67
N VAL A 114 -0.53 -4.84 -14.64
CA VAL A 114 0.42 -5.96 -14.75
C VAL A 114 -0.11 -7.16 -13.97
N ASP A 115 -0.41 -8.23 -14.71
CA ASP A 115 -0.87 -9.52 -14.20
C ASP A 115 0.06 -10.08 -13.10
N ALA A 116 -0.53 -10.51 -11.98
CA ALA A 116 0.14 -11.25 -10.93
C ALA A 116 -0.80 -12.07 -10.05
N GLY A 117 -0.44 -13.33 -9.80
CA GLY A 117 -1.11 -14.16 -8.80
C GLY A 117 -2.18 -15.09 -9.40
N GLU A 118 -3.39 -15.00 -8.86
CA GLU A 118 -4.58 -15.74 -9.30
C GLU A 118 -5.70 -14.71 -9.48
N ASP A 119 -6.21 -14.60 -10.71
CA ASP A 119 -7.23 -13.65 -11.16
C ASP A 119 -8.44 -13.65 -10.21
N TYR A 120 -8.96 -12.47 -9.84
CA TYR A 120 -10.13 -12.37 -8.97
C TYR A 120 -11.34 -11.73 -9.68
N GLU A 121 -12.33 -12.55 -10.03
CA GLU A 121 -13.57 -12.08 -10.65
C GLU A 121 -14.37 -11.16 -9.71
N THR A 122 -14.35 -9.85 -9.95
CA THR A 122 -15.05 -8.86 -9.10
C THR A 122 -16.54 -8.78 -9.42
N ALA A 123 -17.34 -8.46 -8.40
CA ALA A 123 -18.79 -8.30 -8.56
C ALA A 123 -19.16 -6.99 -9.28
N ALA A 124 -20.10 -7.07 -10.22
CA ALA A 124 -20.66 -5.91 -10.91
C ALA A 124 -21.22 -4.85 -9.94
N THR A 125 -21.18 -3.58 -10.34
CA THR A 125 -21.59 -2.42 -9.51
C THR A 125 -23.00 -2.57 -8.96
N PHE A 126 -23.21 -2.21 -7.70
CA PHE A 126 -24.52 -2.28 -7.03
C PHE A 126 -25.59 -1.50 -7.82
N GLU A 127 -25.28 -0.23 -8.12
CA GLU A 127 -26.09 0.59 -9.02
C GLU A 127 -25.79 0.25 -10.49
N GLY A 128 -26.83 -0.01 -11.26
CA GLY A 128 -26.73 -0.22 -12.71
C GLY A 128 -26.18 -1.57 -13.20
N ASN A 129 -25.58 -2.41 -12.34
CA ASN A 129 -24.99 -3.72 -12.72
C ASN A 129 -23.95 -3.60 -13.85
N ALA A 130 -23.03 -2.64 -13.76
CA ALA A 130 -21.94 -2.50 -14.72
C ALA A 130 -20.79 -3.47 -14.38
N GLU A 131 -20.19 -4.07 -15.41
CA GLU A 131 -18.98 -4.89 -15.24
C GLU A 131 -17.80 -4.03 -14.76
N THR A 132 -17.11 -4.54 -13.72
CA THR A 132 -16.02 -3.89 -12.97
C THR A 132 -14.67 -4.58 -13.15
N ASP A 133 -14.73 -5.89 -13.39
CA ASP A 133 -13.63 -6.86 -13.42
C ASP A 133 -12.43 -6.45 -14.29
N VAL A 134 -11.25 -6.53 -13.68
CA VAL A 134 -9.92 -6.20 -14.23
C VAL A 134 -9.11 -7.50 -14.24
N PRO A 135 -8.77 -8.08 -15.41
CA PRO A 135 -8.14 -9.41 -15.49
C PRO A 135 -6.82 -9.55 -14.74
N GLU A 136 -6.08 -8.45 -14.55
CA GLU A 136 -4.79 -8.41 -13.85
C GLU A 136 -4.91 -8.26 -12.32
N ASP A 137 -6.13 -8.17 -11.76
CA ASP A 137 -6.34 -8.03 -10.32
C ASP A 137 -6.42 -9.39 -9.57
N PHE A 138 -6.08 -9.37 -8.27
CA PHE A 138 -5.98 -10.56 -7.45
C PHE A 138 -6.45 -10.34 -6.00
N LEU A 139 -6.87 -11.44 -5.37
CA LEU A 139 -7.40 -11.43 -4.00
C LEU A 139 -6.30 -11.50 -2.93
N ILE A 140 -6.15 -10.43 -2.15
CA ILE A 140 -5.24 -10.35 -1.00
C ILE A 140 -5.91 -10.98 0.24
N ALA A 141 -7.16 -10.62 0.51
CA ALA A 141 -7.96 -11.14 1.61
C ALA A 141 -9.44 -11.26 1.21
N ASP A 142 -10.16 -12.23 1.78
CA ASP A 142 -11.60 -12.41 1.56
C ASP A 142 -12.46 -11.72 2.64
N ASN A 143 -13.76 -11.62 2.39
CA ASN A 143 -14.71 -11.00 3.32
C ASN A 143 -15.12 -11.95 4.47
N GLU A 144 -14.83 -13.24 4.32
CA GLU A 144 -15.13 -14.32 5.26
C GLU A 144 -14.06 -14.45 6.37
N ASN A 145 -12.90 -13.80 6.23
CA ASN A 145 -11.69 -13.98 7.04
C ASN A 145 -11.08 -15.39 6.99
N GLU A 146 -11.33 -16.14 5.91
CA GLU A 146 -10.65 -17.42 5.65
C GLU A 146 -9.24 -17.18 5.07
N ARG A 147 -9.05 -16.09 4.32
CA ARG A 147 -7.78 -15.57 3.80
C ARG A 147 -7.57 -14.13 4.30
N THR A 148 -6.51 -13.89 5.08
CA THR A 148 -6.11 -12.53 5.53
C THR A 148 -4.92 -11.97 4.75
N SER A 149 -4.22 -12.81 3.99
CA SER A 149 -3.02 -12.43 3.25
C SER A 149 -2.79 -13.31 2.03
N THR A 150 -2.10 -12.76 1.04
CA THR A 150 -1.53 -13.49 -0.09
C THR A 150 -0.02 -13.29 -0.18
N THR A 151 0.67 -14.18 -0.90
CA THR A 151 2.10 -14.07 -1.19
C THR A 151 2.28 -14.04 -2.70
N VAL A 152 2.92 -12.99 -3.21
CA VAL A 152 3.04 -12.72 -4.64
C VAL A 152 4.45 -12.27 -4.98
N THR A 153 4.96 -12.71 -6.14
CA THR A 153 6.20 -12.17 -6.70
C THR A 153 5.85 -10.95 -7.54
N VAL A 154 6.48 -9.81 -7.24
CA VAL A 154 6.25 -8.55 -7.97
C VAL A 154 6.63 -8.76 -9.44
N PRO A 155 5.72 -8.54 -10.39
CA PRO A 155 5.96 -8.86 -11.80
C PRO A 155 6.89 -7.83 -12.47
N GLU A 156 7.50 -8.20 -13.60
CA GLU A 156 8.30 -7.27 -14.40
C GLU A 156 7.43 -6.10 -14.90
N GLY A 157 7.91 -4.87 -14.72
CA GLY A 157 7.20 -3.66 -15.11
C GLY A 157 6.30 -3.06 -14.03
N ALA A 158 6.01 -3.76 -12.93
CA ALA A 158 5.31 -3.18 -11.79
C ALA A 158 6.18 -2.12 -11.09
N THR A 159 5.62 -0.92 -10.93
CA THR A 159 6.17 0.18 -10.14
C THR A 159 5.20 0.60 -9.03
N HIS A 160 3.92 0.31 -9.21
CA HIS A 160 2.83 0.66 -8.30
C HIS A 160 1.97 -0.55 -7.93
N LEU A 161 1.35 -0.49 -6.76
CA LEU A 161 0.28 -1.39 -6.32
C LEU A 161 -0.97 -0.56 -5.97
N PHE A 162 -2.09 -0.81 -6.65
CA PHE A 162 -3.40 -0.29 -6.25
C PHE A 162 -4.12 -1.31 -5.37
N LEU A 163 -5.05 -0.80 -4.55
CA LEU A 163 -5.78 -1.56 -3.53
C LEU A 163 -7.22 -1.08 -3.49
N ALA A 164 -8.15 -1.98 -3.19
CA ALA A 164 -9.54 -1.66 -2.93
C ALA A 164 -10.12 -2.59 -1.85
N ALA A 165 -11.17 -2.13 -1.18
CA ALA A 165 -12.07 -3.02 -0.46
C ALA A 165 -12.82 -3.92 -1.46
N VAL A 166 -13.10 -5.17 -1.07
CA VAL A 166 -14.01 -6.06 -1.81
C VAL A 166 -15.45 -5.62 -1.50
N ASP A 167 -15.96 -4.69 -2.30
CA ASP A 167 -17.34 -4.21 -2.29
C ASP A 167 -17.78 -3.84 -3.72
N ASN A 168 -19.08 -3.63 -3.93
CA ASN A 168 -19.64 -3.11 -5.19
C ASN A 168 -20.43 -1.80 -5.03
N PHE A 169 -20.42 -1.23 -3.83
CA PHE A 169 -20.80 0.15 -3.53
C PHE A 169 -19.74 0.72 -2.56
N TYR A 170 -19.13 1.85 -2.90
CA TYR A 170 -17.97 2.36 -2.17
C TYR A 170 -18.26 3.64 -1.37
N GLN A 171 -19.23 4.46 -1.80
CA GLN A 171 -19.60 5.70 -1.09
C GLN A 171 -20.20 5.51 0.32
N ASP A 172 -20.66 4.30 0.69
CA ASP A 172 -21.11 3.96 2.05
C ASP A 172 -20.03 3.29 2.91
N ASN A 173 -18.80 3.12 2.38
CA ASN A 173 -17.70 2.53 3.13
C ASN A 173 -17.01 3.54 4.07
N GLU A 174 -16.90 3.16 5.34
CA GLU A 174 -16.18 3.86 6.39
C GLU A 174 -15.10 2.96 7.02
N GLN A 175 -14.11 3.55 7.71
CA GLN A 175 -13.09 2.78 8.41
C GLN A 175 -13.66 2.03 9.62
N GLY A 176 -13.27 0.76 9.78
CA GLY A 176 -13.57 -0.04 10.96
C GLY A 176 -12.64 0.24 12.15
N ASP A 177 -12.83 -0.50 13.23
CA ASP A 177 -11.96 -0.50 14.41
C ASP A 177 -11.53 -1.95 14.74
N PRO A 178 -10.27 -2.36 14.47
CA PRO A 178 -9.16 -1.55 13.95
C PRO A 178 -9.27 -1.22 12.45
N PRO A 179 -8.60 -0.13 11.97
CA PRO A 179 -8.80 0.42 10.63
C PRO A 179 -8.29 -0.48 9.50
N PHE A 180 -8.96 -0.44 8.36
CA PHE A 180 -8.60 -1.19 7.15
C PHE A 180 -7.23 -0.76 6.66
N THR A 181 -6.27 -1.69 6.70
CA THR A 181 -4.84 -1.40 6.57
C THR A 181 -4.16 -2.47 5.73
N LEU A 182 -3.29 -2.08 4.80
CA LEU A 182 -2.37 -3.01 4.16
C LEU A 182 -1.07 -3.07 4.97
N ARG A 183 -0.57 -4.29 5.17
CA ARG A 183 0.82 -4.58 5.53
C ARG A 183 1.53 -5.25 4.35
N ILE A 184 2.74 -4.82 4.06
CA ILE A 184 3.67 -5.44 3.09
C ILE A 184 4.90 -5.91 3.87
N GLU A 185 5.32 -7.15 3.67
CA GLU A 185 6.58 -7.68 4.21
C GLU A 185 7.27 -8.64 3.22
N SER A 186 8.57 -8.86 3.37
CA SER A 186 9.31 -9.85 2.59
C SER A 186 8.86 -11.27 2.98
N ALA A 187 8.58 -12.13 2.00
CA ALA A 187 8.14 -13.51 2.21
C ALA A 187 9.30 -14.52 2.41
#